data_AF-A0A6L9IMM0-F1
#
_entry.id   AF-A0A6L9IMM0-F1
#
_cell.length_a   1.000
_cell.length_b   1.000
_cell.length_c   1.000
_cell.angle_alpha   90.00
_cell.angle_beta   90.00
_cell.angle_gamma   90.00
#
_symmetry.space_group_name_H-M   'P 1'
#
loop_
_entity.id
_entity.type
_entity.pdbx_description
1 polymer ?
#
loop_
_entity_poly.entity_id
_entity_poly.type
_entity_poly.pdbx_seq_one_letter_code
_entity_poly.pdbx_strand_id
1 'polypeptide(L)'
;ELGGLLGLLNQGQQVLNIVGYLVLAIAALTLFLSMYSAVLARQQAIAIMRGLGSSRLSVFRVILFETLLVSLIGALLGRILGYGLALIIANVFSAQSAIPVPIRFLPEVEIVLWVVSIGVGALAGIIPAWMAYRVDVVEKLFPS
;
A
#
# COMPACT_ATOMS: atom_id res chain seq x y z
N GLU A 1 -21.36 19.74 29.65
CA GLU A 1 -21.29 20.22 28.24
C GLU A 1 -19.99 19.86 27.53
N LEU A 2 -18.82 20.06 28.13
CA LEU A 2 -17.52 19.63 27.56
C LEU A 2 -17.41 18.13 27.23
N GLY A 3 -18.02 17.25 28.03
CA GLY A 3 -18.05 15.81 27.74
C GLY A 3 -18.83 15.44 26.46
N GLY A 4 -19.84 16.23 26.10
CA GLY A 4 -20.60 16.05 24.85
C GLY A 4 -19.77 16.44 23.63
N LEU A 5 -19.04 17.56 23.70
CA LEU A 5 -18.13 18.00 22.65
C LEU A 5 -16.95 17.02 22.46
N LEU A 6 -16.37 16.50 23.54
CA LEU A 6 -15.33 15.46 23.46
C LEU A 6 -15.86 14.15 22.86
N GLY A 7 -17.10 13.79 23.16
CA GLY A 7 -17.79 12.65 22.55
C GLY A 7 -17.93 12.80 21.03
N LEU A 8 -18.35 13.99 20.55
CA LEU A 8 -18.48 14.29 19.12
C LEU A 8 -17.13 14.25 18.39
N LEU A 9 -16.07 14.78 19.01
CA LEU A 9 -14.72 14.73 18.44
C LEU A 9 -14.19 13.30 18.34
N ASN A 10 -14.38 12.48 19.38
CA ASN A 10 -13.97 11.08 19.36
C ASN A 10 -14.77 10.27 18.33
N GLN A 11 -16.08 10.52 18.19
CA GLN A 11 -16.93 9.86 17.21
C GLN A 11 -16.52 10.24 15.77
N GLY A 12 -16.23 11.52 15.52
CA GLY A 12 -15.70 11.97 14.22
C GLY A 12 -14.37 11.31 13.88
N GLN A 13 -13.45 11.20 14.84
CA GLN A 13 -12.17 10.52 14.66
C GLN A 13 -12.35 9.02 14.35
N GLN A 14 -13.27 8.34 15.02
CA GLN A 14 -13.54 6.91 14.77
C GLN A 14 -14.06 6.67 13.35
N VAL A 15 -14.98 7.50 12.86
CA VAL A 15 -15.50 7.39 11.50
C VAL A 15 -14.37 7.57 10.47
N LEU A 16 -13.53 8.59 10.65
CA LEU A 16 -12.37 8.82 9.77
C LEU A 16 -11.38 7.64 9.78
N ASN A 17 -11.12 7.05 10.96
CA ASN A 17 -10.24 5.88 11.07
C ASN A 17 -10.81 4.66 10.33
N ILE A 18 -12.11 4.39 10.46
CA ILE A 18 -12.78 3.27 9.76
C ILE A 18 -12.69 3.47 8.26
N VAL A 19 -12.99 4.68 7.77
CA VAL A 19 -12.85 5.00 6.34
C VAL A 19 -11.40 4.83 5.88
N GLY A 20 -10.43 5.27 6.68
CA GLY A 20 -9.00 5.07 6.41
C GLY A 20 -8.63 3.59 6.26
N TYR A 21 -9.11 2.72 7.15
CA TYR A 21 -8.88 1.28 7.04
C TYR A 21 -9.54 0.66 5.82
N LEU A 22 -10.75 1.10 5.45
CA LEU A 22 -11.42 0.63 4.23
C LEU A 22 -10.66 1.03 2.97
N VAL A 23 -10.21 2.28 2.88
CA VAL A 23 -9.41 2.76 1.74
C VAL A 23 -8.09 1.99 1.65
N LEU A 24 -7.44 1.73 2.79
CA LEU A 24 -6.23 0.91 2.84
C LEU A 24 -6.48 -0.52 2.34
N ALA A 25 -7.59 -1.14 2.73
CA ALA A 25 -7.97 -2.47 2.25
C ALA A 25 -8.22 -2.49 0.74
N ILE A 26 -8.95 -1.50 0.21
CA ILE A 26 -9.19 -1.36 -1.23
C ILE A 26 -7.87 -1.18 -1.98
N ALA A 27 -6.98 -0.31 -1.49
CA ALA A 27 -5.67 -0.08 -2.11
C ALA A 27 -4.82 -1.36 -2.13
N ALA A 28 -4.82 -2.15 -1.04
CA ALA A 28 -4.13 -3.43 -0.98
C ALA A 28 -4.68 -4.43 -2.01
N LEU A 29 -6.01 -4.52 -2.17
CA LEU A 29 -6.65 -5.36 -3.18
C LEU A 29 -6.34 -4.90 -4.61
N THR A 30 -6.34 -3.60 -4.87
CA THR A 30 -5.96 -3.04 -6.18
C THR A 30 -4.50 -3.37 -6.52
N LEU A 31 -3.59 -3.23 -5.55
CA LEU A 31 -2.19 -3.58 -5.72
C LEU A 31 -2.02 -5.07 -5.99
N PHE A 32 -2.72 -5.93 -5.23
CA PHE A 32 -2.74 -7.38 -5.44
C PHE A 32 -3.21 -7.73 -6.86
N LEU A 33 -4.35 -7.19 -7.29
CA LEU A 33 -4.92 -7.49 -8.62
C LEU A 33 -4.00 -7.01 -9.75
N SER A 34 -3.39 -5.84 -9.60
CA SER A 34 -2.43 -5.29 -10.56
C SER A 34 -1.22 -6.21 -10.72
N MET A 35 -0.62 -6.62 -9.60
CA MET A 35 0.53 -7.53 -9.60
C MET A 35 0.18 -8.92 -10.13
N TYR A 36 -1.00 -9.44 -9.77
CA TYR A 36 -1.53 -10.69 -10.27
C TYR A 36 -1.65 -10.66 -11.81
N SER A 37 -2.26 -9.61 -12.36
CA SER A 37 -2.38 -9.41 -13.81
C SER A 37 -1.02 -9.28 -14.49
N ALA A 38 -0.08 -8.54 -13.89
CA ALA A 38 1.28 -8.39 -14.40
C ALA A 38 2.04 -9.73 -14.45
N VAL A 39 1.88 -10.59 -13.43
CA VAL A 39 2.45 -11.93 -13.42
C VAL A 39 1.84 -12.78 -14.52
N LEU A 40 0.52 -12.79 -14.67
CA LEU A 40 -0.18 -13.55 -15.72
C LEU A 40 0.31 -13.18 -17.12
N ALA A 41 0.41 -11.88 -17.41
CA ALA A 41 0.89 -11.38 -18.70
C ALA A 41 2.35 -11.80 -18.99
N ARG A 42 3.17 -11.99 -17.96
CA ARG A 42 4.60 -12.36 -18.08
C ARG A 42 4.87 -13.85 -17.92
N GLN A 43 3.86 -14.69 -17.72
CA GLN A 43 4.05 -16.13 -17.47
C GLN A 43 4.84 -16.85 -18.57
N GLN A 44 4.59 -16.54 -19.84
CA GLN A 44 5.32 -17.15 -20.97
C GLN A 44 6.79 -16.76 -20.96
N ALA A 45 7.10 -15.48 -20.73
CA ALA A 45 8.48 -15.01 -20.61
C ALA A 45 9.21 -15.67 -19.42
N ILE A 46 8.51 -15.84 -18.28
CA ILE A 46 9.04 -16.55 -17.11
C ILE A 46 9.32 -18.02 -17.44
N ALA A 47 8.42 -18.68 -18.18
CA ALA A 47 8.61 -20.06 -18.61
C ALA A 47 9.83 -20.21 -19.53
N ILE A 48 10.01 -19.31 -20.50
CA ILE A 48 11.18 -19.30 -21.40
C ILE A 48 12.47 -19.05 -20.61
N MET A 49 12.51 -18.03 -19.74
CA MET A 49 13.69 -17.76 -18.90
C MET A 49 14.05 -18.94 -18.00
N ARG A 50 13.05 -19.67 -17.49
CA ARG A 50 13.27 -20.89 -16.69
C ARG A 50 13.76 -22.06 -17.54
N GLY A 51 13.30 -22.18 -18.79
CA GLY A 51 13.82 -23.15 -19.76
C GLY A 51 15.30 -22.94 -20.07
N LEU A 52 15.78 -21.69 -19.97
CA LEU A 52 17.19 -21.31 -20.13
C LEU A 52 18.02 -21.40 -18.83
N GLY A 53 17.44 -21.89 -17.72
CA GLY A 53 18.15 -22.14 -16.46
C GLY A 53 17.97 -21.09 -15.35
N SER A 54 17.07 -20.12 -15.51
CA SER A 54 16.79 -19.14 -14.45
C SER A 54 16.14 -19.78 -13.22
N SER A 55 16.62 -19.42 -12.02
CA SER A 55 16.12 -19.99 -10.77
C SER A 55 14.76 -19.40 -10.37
N ARG A 56 13.86 -20.24 -9.84
CA ARG A 56 12.52 -19.84 -9.35
C ARG A 56 12.60 -18.76 -8.27
N LEU A 57 13.70 -18.74 -7.51
CA LEU A 57 13.96 -17.78 -6.45
C LEU A 57 14.29 -16.38 -6.99
N SER A 58 14.89 -16.28 -8.19
CA SER A 58 15.18 -15.00 -8.84
C SER A 58 13.89 -14.27 -9.19
N VAL A 59 12.93 -14.96 -9.80
CA VAL A 59 11.61 -14.40 -10.16
C VAL A 59 10.84 -13.96 -8.91
N PHE A 60 10.84 -14.78 -7.86
CA PHE A 60 10.22 -14.42 -6.59
C PHE A 60 10.81 -13.14 -5.98
N ARG A 61 12.15 -13.03 -5.94
CA ARG A 61 12.83 -11.84 -5.41
C ARG A 61 12.50 -10.59 -6.22
N VAL A 62 12.49 -10.68 -7.54
CA VAL A 62 12.16 -9.53 -8.41
C VAL A 62 10.76 -9.00 -8.12
N ILE A 63 9.75 -9.88 -8.04
CA ILE A 63 8.36 -9.45 -7.77
C ILE A 63 8.23 -8.88 -6.36
N LEU A 64 8.93 -9.46 -5.37
CA LEU A 64 8.95 -8.93 -4.01
C LEU A 64 9.60 -7.53 -3.97
N PHE A 65 10.70 -7.32 -4.70
CA PHE A 65 11.33 -6.00 -4.80
C PHE A 65 10.43 -4.99 -5.51
N GLU A 66 9.73 -5.38 -6.57
CA GLU A 66 8.80 -4.52 -7.30
C GLU A 66 7.66 -4.05 -6.39
N THR A 67 7.04 -4.98 -5.66
CA THR A 67 5.96 -4.67 -4.70
C THR A 67 6.44 -3.79 -3.54
N LEU A 68 7.64 -4.06 -3.00
CA LEU A 68 8.24 -3.22 -1.96
C LEU A 68 8.53 -1.80 -2.45
N LEU A 69 9.11 -1.65 -3.65
CA LEU A 69 9.40 -0.34 -4.23
C LEU A 69 8.13 0.46 -4.48
N VAL A 70 7.09 -0.17 -5.04
CA VAL A 70 5.78 0.47 -5.24
C VAL A 70 5.19 0.91 -3.91
N SER A 71 5.26 0.07 -2.86
CA SER A 71 4.77 0.41 -1.53
C SER A 71 5.53 1.58 -0.91
N LEU A 72 6.85 1.63 -1.08
CA LEU A 72 7.73 2.67 -0.53
C LEU A 72 7.44 4.02 -1.20
N ILE A 73 7.36 4.03 -2.53
CA ILE A 73 7.05 5.24 -3.30
C ILE A 73 5.64 5.74 -2.96
N GLY A 74 4.66 4.84 -2.89
CA GLY A 74 3.30 5.17 -2.49
C GLY A 74 3.23 5.73 -1.07
N ALA A 75 3.94 5.14 -0.12
CA ALA A 75 4.01 5.59 1.27
C ALA A 75 4.66 6.98 1.41
N LEU A 76 5.69 7.27 0.62
CA LEU A 76 6.37 8.56 0.59
C LEU A 76 5.46 9.63 -0.02
N LEU A 77 4.89 9.38 -1.20
CA LEU A 77 3.99 10.31 -1.88
C LEU A 77 2.72 10.57 -1.07
N GLY A 78 2.12 9.52 -0.51
CA GLY A 78 0.94 9.63 0.34
C GLY A 78 1.16 10.51 1.56
N ARG A 79 2.35 10.46 2.17
CA ARG A 79 2.72 11.36 3.27
C ARG A 79 2.91 12.80 2.82
N ILE A 80 3.69 13.02 1.77
CA ILE A 80 3.94 14.37 1.26
C ILE A 80 2.62 15.06 0.92
N LEU A 81 1.73 14.35 0.21
CA LEU A 81 0.41 14.85 -0.13
C LEU A 81 -0.50 14.97 1.09
N GLY A 82 -0.52 13.97 1.98
CA GLY A 82 -1.36 13.97 3.18
C GLY A 82 -1.02 15.12 4.13
N TYR A 83 0.26 15.30 4.45
CA TYR A 83 0.73 16.42 5.27
C TYR A 83 0.60 17.75 4.54
N GLY A 84 0.90 17.81 3.25
CA GLY A 84 0.74 19.01 2.44
C GLY A 84 -0.70 19.51 2.42
N LEU A 85 -1.67 18.61 2.20
CA LEU A 85 -3.09 18.94 2.24
C LEU A 85 -3.54 19.29 3.66
N ALA A 86 -3.08 18.57 4.69
CA ALA A 86 -3.39 18.89 6.07
C ALA A 86 -2.94 20.31 6.44
N LEU A 87 -1.72 20.72 6.04
CA LEU A 87 -1.18 22.06 6.23
C LEU A 87 -2.04 23.13 5.54
N ILE A 88 -2.44 22.89 4.29
CA ILE A 88 -3.30 23.82 3.54
C ILE A 88 -4.65 23.97 4.25
N ILE A 89 -5.29 22.86 4.60
CA ILE A 89 -6.60 22.86 5.28
C ILE A 89 -6.51 23.57 6.63
N ALA A 90 -5.48 23.28 7.43
CA ALA A 90 -5.28 23.91 8.73
C ALA A 90 -5.09 25.43 8.62
N ASN A 91 -4.33 25.90 7.62
CA ASN A 91 -4.14 27.33 7.37
C ASN A 91 -5.46 28.02 6.97
N VAL A 92 -6.25 27.40 6.08
CA VAL A 92 -7.54 27.94 5.63
C VAL A 92 -8.55 28.00 6.78
N PHE A 93 -8.59 26.98 7.64
CA PHE A 93 -9.48 26.94 8.81
C PHE A 93 -9.05 27.94 9.89
N SER A 94 -7.75 28.06 10.16
CA SER A 94 -7.22 29.00 11.15
C SER A 94 -7.51 30.46 10.76
N ALA A 95 -7.47 30.76 9.45
CA ALA A 95 -7.83 32.08 8.92
C ALA A 95 -9.32 32.42 9.08
N GLN A 96 -10.22 31.41 9.12
CA GLN A 96 -11.67 31.62 9.20
C GLN A 96 -12.24 31.49 10.62
N SER A 97 -11.63 30.67 11.48
CA SER A 97 -12.26 30.24 12.75
C SER A 97 -11.57 30.75 14.02
N ALA A 98 -10.46 31.50 13.93
CA ALA A 98 -9.66 32.00 15.08
C ALA A 98 -9.17 30.91 16.08
N ILE A 99 -9.51 29.64 15.85
CA ILE A 99 -9.06 28.47 16.60
C ILE A 99 -7.88 27.87 15.83
N PRO A 100 -6.65 27.87 16.37
CA PRO A 100 -5.54 27.19 15.76
C PRO A 100 -5.82 25.68 15.77
N VAL A 101 -5.72 25.03 14.60
CA VAL A 101 -5.71 23.56 14.50
C VAL A 101 -4.25 23.12 14.44
N PRO A 102 -3.60 22.77 15.57
CA PRO A 102 -2.20 22.40 15.56
C PRO A 102 -2.01 21.06 14.86
N ILE A 103 -1.29 21.06 13.74
CA ILE A 103 -0.82 19.82 13.13
C ILE A 103 0.28 19.25 14.02
N ARG A 104 -0.06 18.17 14.71
CA ARG A 104 0.83 17.49 15.64
C ARG A 104 1.58 16.40 14.88
N PHE A 105 2.84 16.65 14.57
CA PHE A 105 3.77 15.61 14.14
C PHE A 105 4.14 14.78 15.38
N LEU A 106 3.56 13.58 15.51
CA LEU A 106 3.97 12.62 16.53
C LEU A 106 4.95 11.63 15.88
N PRO A 107 6.25 11.65 16.26
CA PRO A 107 7.25 10.74 15.69
C PRO A 107 6.89 9.26 15.87
N GLU A 108 6.25 8.92 16.99
CA GLU A 108 5.83 7.55 17.31
C GLU A 108 4.79 7.02 16.32
N VAL A 109 3.81 7.85 15.95
CA VAL A 109 2.76 7.48 14.99
C VAL A 109 3.35 7.34 13.59
N GLU A 110 4.32 8.16 13.25
CA GLU A 110 4.93 8.18 11.93
C GLU A 110 5.68 6.87 11.61
N ILE A 111 6.41 6.33 12.60
CA ILE A 111 7.08 5.03 12.50
C ILE A 111 6.06 3.93 12.25
N VAL A 112 4.96 3.91 13.01
CA VAL A 112 3.89 2.92 12.85
C VAL A 112 3.29 3.00 11.44
N LEU A 113 3.01 4.20 10.95
CA LEU A 113 2.49 4.38 9.60
C LEU A 113 3.47 3.84 8.55
N TRP A 114 4.79 3.96 8.74
CA TRP A 114 5.79 3.48 7.76
C TRP A 114 5.81 1.97 7.73
N VAL A 115 5.84 1.36 8.91
CA VAL A 115 5.79 -0.10 9.07
C VAL A 115 4.49 -0.66 8.48
N VAL A 116 3.35 -0.01 8.72
CA VAL A 116 2.05 -0.44 8.19
C VAL A 116 2.02 -0.32 6.66
N SER A 117 2.45 0.80 6.07
CA SER A 117 2.43 0.96 4.61
C SER A 117 3.31 -0.09 3.90
N ILE A 118 4.53 -0.30 4.39
CA ILE A 118 5.46 -1.29 3.83
C ILE A 118 4.94 -2.71 4.08
N GLY A 119 4.42 -2.98 5.28
CA GLY A 119 3.86 -4.28 5.65
C GLY A 119 2.68 -4.68 4.78
N VAL A 120 1.75 -3.75 4.52
CA VAL A 120 0.60 -3.97 3.63
C VAL A 120 1.06 -4.24 2.20
N GLY A 121 2.03 -3.47 1.69
CA GLY A 121 2.60 -3.68 0.36
C GLY A 121 3.29 -5.04 0.23
N ALA A 122 4.08 -5.43 1.23
CA ALA A 122 4.73 -6.73 1.27
C ALA A 122 3.70 -7.88 1.32
N LEU A 123 2.69 -7.79 2.18
CA LEU A 123 1.63 -8.80 2.31
C LEU A 123 0.85 -8.96 1.01
N ALA A 124 0.50 -7.86 0.35
CA ALA A 124 -0.18 -7.89 -0.94
C ALA A 124 0.69 -8.49 -2.07
N GLY A 125 2.02 -8.32 -2.00
CA GLY A 125 2.98 -8.85 -2.96
C GLY A 125 3.38 -10.32 -2.77
N ILE A 126 3.27 -10.87 -1.56
CA ILE A 126 3.70 -12.25 -1.26
C ILE A 126 2.90 -13.28 -2.05
N ILE A 127 1.57 -13.12 -2.14
CA ILE A 127 0.69 -14.06 -2.84
C ILE A 127 1.03 -14.14 -4.34
N PRO A 128 1.07 -13.04 -5.12
CA PRO A 128 1.42 -13.09 -6.54
C PRO A 128 2.87 -13.54 -6.77
N ALA A 129 3.81 -13.19 -5.88
CA ALA A 129 5.18 -13.67 -5.94
C ALA A 129 5.24 -15.20 -5.78
N TRP A 130 4.48 -15.77 -4.85
CA TRP A 130 4.40 -17.22 -4.66
C TRP A 130 3.72 -17.93 -5.83
N MET A 131 2.72 -17.31 -6.45
CA MET A 131 2.09 -17.84 -7.65
C MET A 131 3.07 -17.88 -8.83
N ALA A 132 3.87 -16.82 -9.04
CA ALA A 132 4.91 -16.78 -10.07
C ALA A 132 5.97 -17.88 -9.88
N TYR A 133 6.30 -18.20 -8.62
CA TYR A 133 7.20 -19.28 -8.27
C TYR A 133 6.69 -20.67 -8.72
N ARG A 134 5.36 -20.87 -8.70
CA ARG A 134 4.69 -22.14 -9.04
C ARG A 134 4.29 -22.29 -10.51
N VAL A 135 4.58 -21.30 -11.37
CA VAL A 135 4.26 -21.42 -12.81
C VAL A 135 4.96 -22.66 -13.38
N ASP A 136 4.20 -23.64 -13.86
CA ASP A 136 4.76 -24.85 -14.46
C ASP A 136 5.17 -24.59 -15.91
N VAL A 137 6.45 -24.85 -16.17
CA VAL A 137 7.13 -24.53 -17.44
C VAL A 137 6.69 -25.48 -18.56
N VAL A 138 6.41 -26.74 -18.20
CA VAL A 138 6.14 -27.82 -19.16
C VAL A 138 4.76 -27.62 -19.83
N GLU A 139 3.74 -27.25 -19.06
CA GLU A 139 2.38 -27.05 -19.57
C GLU A 139 2.22 -25.74 -20.35
N LYS A 140 3.02 -24.72 -20.03
CA LYS A 140 2.97 -23.41 -20.72
C LYS A 140 3.73 -23.38 -22.05
N LEU A 141 4.71 -24.27 -22.24
CA LEU A 141 5.50 -24.35 -23.49
C LEU A 141 4.87 -25.29 -24.52
N PHE A 142 4.06 -26.26 -24.09
CA PHE A 142 3.34 -27.18 -24.97
C PHE A 142 1.85 -27.18 -24.59
N PRO A 143 1.08 -26.15 -24.99
CA PRO A 143 -0.36 -26.17 -24.81
C PRO A 143 -0.94 -27.26 -25.73
N SER A 144 -1.45 -28.35 -25.14
CA SER A 144 -2.26 -29.36 -25.84
C SER A 144 -3.63 -28.82 -26.21
#